data_AF-A0A7V2I9V1-F1
#
_entry.id   AF-A0A7V2I9V1-F1
#
_cell.length_a   1.000
_cell.length_b   1.000
_cell.length_c   1.000
_cell.angle_alpha   90.00
_cell.angle_beta   90.00
_cell.angle_gamma   90.00
#
_symmetry.space_group_name_H-M   'P 1'
#
loop_
_entity.id
_entity.type
_entity.pdbx_description
1 polymer ?
#
loop_
_entity_poly.entity_id
_entity_poly.type
_entity_poly.pdbx_seq_one_letter_code
_entity_poly.pdbx_strand_id
1 'polypeptide(L)'
;MLESRCGSRCCEGVHVANAVHARYLVIVPRSDPALFEHLRRRFAGDAATVVLLDRRRAGPLAGPWPGPERRAAAHGRTLGRAFPGVVVARAVTTPASVHHAGEEATQMEFEGVDDRQRVDRWLEESQYLLGRLIPGFLEDRDRLKERLAGAEAECDRLRAEVAELRQELGRVQVELEHRRSEEAAAAELCAALIEQLGELQRPLHELQRRLHGPVMRDVPA
;
A
#
# COMPACT_ATOMS: atom_id res chain seq x y z
N MET A 1 6.12 -22.23 46.63
CA MET A 1 4.65 -22.19 46.80
C MET A 1 4.30 -20.90 47.53
N LEU A 2 3.59 -20.00 46.85
CA LEU A 2 2.50 -19.17 47.37
C LEU A 2 2.08 -18.27 46.21
N GLU A 3 0.97 -18.68 45.60
CA GLU A 3 0.26 -17.97 44.55
C GLU A 3 -0.27 -16.65 45.11
N SER A 4 0.12 -15.51 44.50
CA SER A 4 -0.63 -14.27 44.64
C SER A 4 -1.35 -13.98 43.34
N ARG A 5 -2.54 -14.56 43.22
CA ARG A 5 -3.57 -14.19 42.25
C ARG A 5 -3.97 -12.74 42.55
N CYS A 6 -3.33 -11.80 41.86
CA CYS A 6 -3.79 -10.42 41.87
C CYS A 6 -5.09 -10.34 41.05
N GLY A 7 -6.19 -10.09 41.76
CA GLY A 7 -7.54 -10.03 41.21
C GLY A 7 -7.66 -8.98 40.11
N SER A 8 -8.19 -9.41 38.98
CA SER A 8 -8.35 -8.70 37.71
C SER A 8 -9.16 -7.39 37.73
N ARG A 9 -9.54 -6.86 38.89
CA ARG A 9 -10.47 -5.71 39.03
C ARG A 9 -9.80 -4.36 39.29
N CYS A 10 -8.55 -4.32 39.76
CA CYS A 10 -7.92 -3.05 40.15
C CYS A 10 -7.36 -2.25 38.95
N CYS A 11 -7.11 -2.90 37.81
CA CYS A 11 -6.60 -2.24 36.61
C CYS A 11 -7.72 -1.70 35.70
N GLU A 12 -8.98 -2.06 35.98
CA GLU A 12 -10.15 -1.75 35.15
C GLU A 12 -10.52 -0.25 35.25
N GLY A 13 -10.31 0.38 36.41
CA GLY A 13 -10.64 1.78 36.64
C GLY A 13 -9.71 2.79 35.95
N VAL A 14 -8.42 2.49 35.82
CA VAL A 14 -7.43 3.44 35.28
C VAL A 14 -7.49 3.52 33.75
N HIS A 15 -7.78 2.41 33.07
CA HIS A 15 -7.87 2.39 31.60
C HIS A 15 -9.19 2.96 31.06
N VAL A 16 -10.29 2.87 31.83
CA VAL A 16 -11.58 3.47 31.44
C VAL A 16 -11.57 4.99 31.65
N ALA A 17 -10.89 5.49 32.70
CA ALA A 17 -10.78 6.94 32.95
C ALA A 17 -10.01 7.70 31.86
N ASN A 18 -8.94 7.11 31.31
CA ASN A 18 -8.16 7.73 30.22
C ASN A 18 -8.82 7.62 28.83
N ALA A 19 -9.86 6.80 28.67
CA ALA A 19 -10.56 6.67 27.39
C ALA A 19 -11.37 7.93 27.03
N VAL A 20 -11.65 8.80 28.00
CA VAL A 20 -12.45 10.03 27.80
C VAL A 20 -11.71 11.07 26.96
N HIS A 21 -10.38 10.99 26.81
CA HIS A 21 -9.57 11.96 26.04
C HIS A 21 -8.79 11.32 24.87
N ALA A 22 -8.99 10.02 24.64
CA ALA A 22 -8.31 9.31 23.57
C ALA A 22 -8.88 9.74 22.20
N ARG A 23 -8.01 10.18 21.28
CA ARG A 23 -8.37 10.49 19.90
C ARG A 23 -8.34 9.25 19.00
N TYR A 24 -7.55 8.24 19.36
CA TYR A 24 -7.37 7.03 18.58
C TYR A 24 -7.49 5.79 19.46
N LEU A 25 -8.24 4.81 18.99
CA LEU A 25 -8.41 3.50 19.61
C LEU A 25 -7.86 2.43 18.67
N VAL A 26 -6.90 1.64 19.15
CA VAL A 26 -6.27 0.54 18.42
C VAL A 26 -6.70 -0.78 19.06
N ILE A 27 -7.45 -1.60 18.32
CA ILE A 27 -7.89 -2.93 18.77
C ILE A 27 -7.02 -3.98 18.10
N VAL A 28 -6.32 -4.77 18.92
CA VAL A 28 -5.38 -5.83 18.51
C VAL A 28 -6.04 -7.20 18.69
N PRO A 29 -5.92 -8.13 17.72
CA PRO A 29 -6.57 -9.42 17.82
C PRO A 29 -5.91 -10.29 18.90
N ARG A 30 -6.69 -11.13 19.59
CA ARG A 30 -6.16 -12.04 20.63
C ARG A 30 -5.10 -13.02 20.13
N SER A 31 -5.12 -13.34 18.83
CA SER A 31 -4.16 -14.24 18.19
C SER A 31 -2.72 -13.73 18.24
N ASP A 32 -2.50 -12.43 18.48
CA ASP A 32 -1.17 -11.85 18.52
C ASP A 32 -0.96 -10.98 19.78
N PRO A 33 -0.65 -11.62 20.94
CA PRO A 33 -0.36 -10.90 22.18
C PRO A 33 0.98 -10.16 22.14
N ALA A 34 1.92 -10.58 21.28
CA ALA A 34 3.23 -9.93 21.15
C ALA A 34 3.08 -8.54 20.51
N LEU A 35 2.22 -8.43 19.49
CA LEU A 35 1.87 -7.15 18.86
C LEU A 35 1.18 -6.20 19.84
N PHE A 36 0.28 -6.72 20.69
CA PHE A 36 -0.35 -5.91 21.74
C PHE A 36 0.68 -5.32 22.70
N GLU A 37 1.62 -6.12 23.21
CA GLU A 37 2.65 -5.64 24.13
C GLU A 37 3.63 -4.66 23.46
N HIS A 38 3.93 -4.87 22.18
CA HIS A 38 4.75 -3.94 21.40
C HIS A 38 4.07 -2.57 21.25
N LEU A 39 2.81 -2.56 20.81
CA LEU A 39 2.04 -1.33 20.61
C LEU A 39 1.75 -0.63 21.95
N ARG A 40 1.45 -1.39 23.00
CA ARG A 40 1.25 -0.84 24.35
C ARG A 40 2.50 -0.13 24.86
N ARG A 41 3.69 -0.71 24.67
CA ARG A 41 4.96 -0.06 25.03
C ARG A 41 5.25 1.15 24.16
N ARG A 42 4.95 1.08 22.86
CA ARG A 42 5.18 2.18 21.93
C ARG A 42 4.33 3.42 22.25
N PHE A 43 3.09 3.21 22.67
CA PHE A 43 2.12 4.28 22.95
C PHE A 43 1.93 4.56 24.46
N ALA A 44 2.80 4.02 25.33
CA ALA A 44 2.69 4.21 26.78
C ALA A 44 2.77 5.68 27.24
N GLY A 45 3.38 6.56 26.44
CA GLY A 45 3.48 8.00 26.70
C GLY A 45 2.48 8.88 25.93
N ASP A 46 1.63 8.28 25.09
CA ASP A 46 0.68 9.03 24.26
C ASP A 46 -0.74 8.88 24.81
N ALA A 47 -1.20 9.88 25.57
CA ALA A 47 -2.55 9.91 26.14
C ALA A 47 -3.66 9.97 25.08
N ALA A 48 -3.33 10.31 23.82
CA ALA A 48 -4.30 10.37 22.74
C ALA A 48 -4.59 9.00 22.11
N THR A 49 -3.80 7.96 22.43
CA THR A 49 -3.89 6.64 21.79
C THR A 49 -4.09 5.54 22.83
N VAL A 50 -5.22 4.86 22.77
CA VAL A 50 -5.52 3.71 23.65
C VAL A 50 -5.44 2.41 22.85
N VAL A 51 -4.65 1.46 23.34
CA VAL A 51 -4.48 0.13 22.73
C VAL A 51 -5.22 -0.90 23.57
N LEU A 52 -6.16 -1.63 22.96
CA LEU A 52 -6.94 -2.69 23.60
C LEU A 52 -6.72 -4.02 22.89
N LEU A 53 -6.77 -5.11 23.66
CA LEU A 53 -6.76 -6.47 23.13
C LEU A 53 -8.21 -6.96 22.99
N ASP A 54 -8.59 -7.48 21.83
CA ASP A 54 -9.92 -8.01 21.58
C ASP A 54 -10.15 -9.30 22.40
N ARG A 55 -11.00 -9.21 23.43
CA ARG A 55 -11.30 -10.33 24.35
C ARG A 55 -12.65 -11.00 24.07
N ARG A 56 -13.33 -10.68 22.98
CA ARG A 56 -14.62 -11.30 22.64
C ARG A 56 -14.44 -12.82 22.56
N ARG A 57 -15.26 -13.56 23.32
CA ARG A 57 -15.27 -15.03 23.32
C ARG A 57 -15.79 -15.46 21.94
N ALA A 58 -14.94 -16.08 21.12
CA ALA A 58 -15.39 -16.79 19.94
C ALA A 58 -16.31 -17.93 20.40
N GLY A 59 -17.62 -17.70 20.39
CA GLY A 59 -18.60 -18.77 20.53
C GLY A 59 -18.52 -19.67 19.29
N PRO A 60 -18.91 -20.95 19.39
CA PRO A 60 -18.91 -21.88 18.28
C PRO A 60 -20.07 -21.54 17.33
N LEU A 61 -19.90 -20.50 16.52
CA LEU A 61 -20.71 -20.25 15.34
C LEU A 61 -19.87 -20.72 14.15
N ALA A 62 -19.97 -22.01 13.86
CA ALA A 62 -19.51 -22.60 12.61
C ALA A 62 -20.43 -22.08 11.49
N GLY A 63 -20.08 -20.93 10.95
CA GLY A 63 -20.68 -20.35 9.75
C GLY A 63 -19.64 -19.49 9.06
N PRO A 64 -19.70 -19.31 7.72
CA PRO A 64 -18.85 -18.35 7.04
C PRO A 64 -19.02 -17.00 7.73
N TRP A 65 -17.92 -16.37 8.13
CA TRP A 65 -17.93 -15.04 8.72
C TRP A 65 -18.90 -14.16 7.93
N PRO A 66 -19.99 -13.64 8.54
CA PRO A 66 -20.72 -12.56 7.90
C PRO A 66 -19.71 -11.42 7.79
N GLY A 67 -19.41 -11.02 6.55
CA GLY A 67 -18.51 -9.92 6.26
C GLY A 67 -18.87 -8.67 7.06
N PRO A 68 -17.93 -7.72 7.22
CA PRO A 68 -18.08 -6.58 8.11
C PRO A 68 -19.04 -5.55 7.49
N GLU A 69 -20.32 -5.88 7.43
CA GLU A 69 -21.36 -5.01 6.93
C GLU A 69 -22.54 -5.04 7.90
N ARG A 70 -22.96 -3.84 8.29
CA ARG A 70 -24.28 -3.46 8.85
C ARG A 70 -24.39 -3.11 10.34
N ARG A 71 -23.35 -3.16 11.17
CA ARG A 71 -23.44 -2.56 12.53
C ARG A 71 -22.25 -1.69 13.01
N ALA A 72 -21.21 -1.52 12.19
CA ALA A 72 -20.13 -0.55 12.44
C ALA A 72 -20.38 0.82 11.74
N ALA A 73 -21.60 1.07 11.27
CA ALA A 73 -21.99 2.32 10.65
C ALA A 73 -22.50 3.29 11.72
N ALA A 74 -21.59 3.85 12.53
CA ALA A 74 -21.88 5.11 13.22
C ALA A 74 -20.61 5.88 13.63
N HIS A 75 -19.54 5.23 14.12
CA HIS A 75 -18.45 5.98 14.77
C HIS A 75 -17.04 5.37 14.61
N GLY A 76 -16.55 5.21 13.38
CA GLY A 76 -15.14 4.88 13.18
C GLY A 76 -14.75 4.64 11.73
N ARG A 77 -14.06 5.60 11.11
CA ARG A 77 -13.34 5.38 9.84
C ARG A 77 -12.09 4.53 10.13
N THR A 78 -12.03 3.33 9.56
CA THR A 78 -10.81 2.53 9.48
C THR A 78 -9.82 3.20 8.52
N LEU A 79 -8.73 3.75 9.05
CA LEU A 79 -7.66 4.34 8.24
C LEU A 79 -6.66 3.25 7.84
N GLY A 80 -6.70 2.82 6.57
CA GLY A 80 -5.55 2.36 5.77
C GLY A 80 -4.82 1.07 6.18
N ARG A 81 -4.52 0.22 5.16
CA ARG A 81 -3.73 -1.02 5.20
C ARG A 81 -4.13 -2.01 6.30
N ALA A 82 -5.03 -2.92 5.92
CA ALA A 82 -5.39 -4.09 6.70
C ALA A 82 -4.18 -5.01 6.91
N PHE A 83 -3.45 -4.82 8.01
CA PHE A 83 -2.83 -5.95 8.69
C PHE A 83 -3.98 -6.83 9.20
N PRO A 84 -3.98 -8.15 8.91
CA PRO A 84 -5.11 -9.00 9.26
C PRO A 84 -5.35 -8.96 10.78
N GLY A 85 -6.40 -8.25 11.18
CA GLY A 85 -6.94 -8.25 12.54
C GLY A 85 -6.76 -6.98 13.38
N VAL A 86 -6.02 -5.95 12.94
CA VAL A 86 -5.90 -4.69 13.72
C VAL A 86 -6.90 -3.64 13.22
N VAL A 87 -7.75 -3.14 14.13
CA VAL A 87 -8.72 -2.08 13.82
C VAL A 87 -8.29 -0.78 14.50
N VAL A 88 -8.07 0.27 13.72
CA VAL A 88 -7.80 1.63 14.23
C VAL A 88 -9.06 2.47 14.03
N ALA A 89 -9.66 2.92 15.12
CA ALA A 89 -10.81 3.83 15.11
C ALA A 89 -10.40 5.20 15.65
N ARG A 90 -10.82 6.26 14.97
CA ARG A 90 -10.70 7.64 15.48
C ARG A 90 -11.92 7.94 16.34
N ALA A 91 -11.70 8.30 17.61
CA ALA A 91 -12.76 8.74 18.49
C ALA A 91 -13.26 10.12 18.02
N VAL A 92 -14.53 10.19 17.64
CA VAL A 92 -15.25 11.45 17.55
C VAL A 92 -15.79 11.68 18.95
N THR A 93 -15.24 12.66 19.66
CA THR A 93 -15.75 13.06 20.98
C THR A 93 -17.11 13.73 20.77
N THR A 94 -18.19 12.96 20.83
CA THR A 94 -19.47 13.48 21.28
C THR A 94 -19.37 13.62 22.80
N PRO A 95 -19.68 14.80 23.39
CA PRO A 95 -19.66 14.95 24.84
C PRO A 95 -20.74 14.05 25.43
N ALA A 96 -20.34 12.89 25.95
CA ALA A 96 -21.22 12.02 26.71
C ALA A 96 -21.66 12.77 27.97
N SER A 97 -22.95 13.03 28.12
CA SER A 97 -23.54 13.53 29.36
C SER A 97 -23.29 12.52 30.47
N VAL A 98 -22.38 12.88 31.38
CA VAL A 98 -22.14 12.12 32.61
C VAL A 98 -23.32 12.39 33.52
N HIS A 99 -24.26 11.43 33.59
CA HIS A 99 -25.29 11.44 34.62
C HIS A 99 -24.62 11.10 35.94
N HIS A 100 -24.41 12.12 36.78
CA HIS A 100 -24.11 11.91 38.19
C HIS A 100 -25.38 11.39 38.87
N ALA A 101 -25.39 10.09 39.16
CA ALA A 101 -26.36 9.49 40.05
C ALA A 101 -26.02 9.91 41.49
N GLY A 102 -26.86 10.76 42.09
CA GLY A 102 -26.77 11.08 43.51
C GLY A 102 -27.62 12.29 43.90
N GLU A 103 -28.60 12.02 44.75
CA GLU A 103 -29.35 12.94 45.63
C GLU A 103 -30.69 13.52 45.10
N GLU A 104 -31.74 12.84 45.53
CA GLU A 104 -33.15 13.25 45.51
C GLU A 104 -33.37 14.41 46.50
N ALA A 105 -33.90 15.54 46.02
CA ALA A 105 -34.78 16.41 46.80
C ALA A 105 -35.52 17.43 45.91
N THR A 106 -36.83 17.21 45.77
CA THR A 106 -37.87 18.24 45.54
C THR A 106 -37.91 18.98 44.19
N GLN A 107 -38.74 18.52 43.23
CA GLN A 107 -39.62 19.37 42.38
C GLN A 107 -40.33 18.54 41.27
N MET A 108 -41.54 18.03 41.56
CA MET A 108 -42.49 17.58 40.52
C MET A 108 -43.14 18.80 39.85
N GLU A 109 -42.39 19.54 39.06
CA GLU A 109 -42.92 20.51 38.06
C GLU A 109 -41.89 20.89 36.98
N PHE A 110 -40.65 20.36 37.06
CA PHE A 110 -39.56 20.62 36.12
C PHE A 110 -39.31 19.49 35.10
N GLU A 111 -39.91 18.31 35.30
CA GLU A 111 -39.60 17.08 34.55
C GLU A 111 -40.01 17.16 33.07
N GLY A 112 -41.14 17.81 32.74
CA GLY A 112 -41.59 18.00 31.36
C GLY A 112 -40.87 19.11 30.58
N VAL A 113 -40.16 20.01 31.26
CA VAL A 113 -39.39 21.10 30.64
C VAL A 113 -38.02 20.59 30.17
N ASP A 114 -37.40 19.70 30.94
CA ASP A 114 -36.12 19.07 30.58
C ASP A 114 -36.27 18.11 29.37
N ASP A 115 -37.37 17.36 29.32
CA ASP A 115 -37.69 16.50 28.18
C ASP A 115 -37.91 17.29 26.88
N ARG A 116 -38.56 18.46 26.94
CA ARG A 116 -38.73 19.34 25.78
C ARG A 116 -37.40 19.92 25.30
N GLN A 117 -36.57 20.42 26.21
CA GLN A 117 -35.23 20.92 25.86
C GLN A 117 -34.32 19.83 25.27
N ARG A 118 -34.45 18.59 25.75
CA ARG A 118 -33.73 17.43 25.20
C ARG A 118 -34.18 17.11 23.78
N VAL A 119 -35.50 17.15 23.52
CA VAL A 119 -36.05 16.95 22.17
C VAL A 119 -35.63 18.09 21.24
N ASP A 120 -35.67 19.34 21.68
CA ASP A 120 -35.26 20.50 20.88
C ASP A 120 -33.77 20.41 20.50
N ARG A 121 -32.90 20.07 21.46
CA ARG A 121 -31.47 19.83 21.21
C ARG A 121 -31.24 18.69 20.22
N TRP A 122 -31.98 17.59 20.36
CA TRP A 122 -31.89 16.47 19.42
C TRP A 122 -32.38 16.83 18.01
N LEU A 123 -33.42 17.67 17.91
CA LEU A 123 -33.93 18.17 16.63
C LEU A 123 -32.92 19.10 15.96
N GLU A 124 -32.30 20.02 16.70
CA GLU A 124 -31.24 20.90 16.21
C GLU A 124 -30.02 20.11 15.72
N GLU A 125 -29.59 19.11 16.50
CA GLU A 125 -28.49 18.21 16.12
C GLU A 125 -28.85 17.40 14.86
N SER A 126 -30.07 16.88 14.79
CA SER A 126 -30.56 16.13 13.62
C SER A 126 -30.64 17.01 12.37
N GLN A 127 -31.11 18.25 12.50
CA GLN A 127 -31.16 19.21 11.41
C GLN A 127 -29.75 19.58 10.91
N TYR A 128 -28.79 19.76 11.82
CA TYR A 128 -27.41 20.03 11.45
C TYR A 128 -26.77 18.83 10.72
N LEU A 129 -26.98 17.61 11.22
CA LEU A 129 -26.47 16.39 10.62
C LEU A 129 -27.05 16.18 9.22
N LEU A 130 -28.37 16.27 9.08
CA LEU A 130 -29.09 16.04 7.82
C LEU A 130 -28.87 17.17 6.82
N GLY A 131 -28.84 18.41 7.28
CA GLY A 131 -28.78 19.59 6.42
C GLY A 131 -27.38 19.98 5.98
N ARG A 132 -26.33 19.61 6.74
CA ARG A 132 -24.97 20.09 6.47
C ARG A 132 -23.90 19.00 6.44
N LEU A 133 -23.84 18.16 7.47
CA LEU A 133 -22.75 17.18 7.55
C LEU A 133 -22.92 16.04 6.55
N ILE A 134 -24.10 15.40 6.49
CA ILE A 134 -24.34 14.27 5.59
C ILE A 134 -24.18 14.67 4.12
N PRO A 135 -24.77 15.78 3.62
CA PRO A 135 -24.54 16.24 2.26
C PRO A 135 -23.07 16.49 1.94
N GLY A 136 -22.34 17.20 2.82
CA GLY A 136 -20.91 17.47 2.61
C GLY A 136 -20.06 16.19 2.55
N PHE A 137 -20.38 15.17 3.35
CA PHE A 137 -19.69 13.88 3.26
C PHE A 137 -20.01 13.11 1.97
N LEU A 138 -21.22 13.26 1.42
CA LEU A 138 -21.58 12.64 0.15
C LEU A 138 -20.85 13.34 -1.02
N GLU A 139 -20.79 14.67 -1.00
CA GLU A 139 -20.02 15.46 -1.98
C GLU A 139 -18.53 15.11 -1.93
N ASP A 140 -17.93 15.05 -0.74
CA ASP A 140 -16.53 14.64 -0.56
C ASP A 140 -16.28 13.22 -1.06
N ARG A 141 -17.20 12.29 -0.78
CA ARG A 141 -17.12 10.91 -1.28
C ARG A 141 -17.15 10.89 -2.80
N ASP A 142 -18.05 11.65 -3.41
CA ASP A 142 -18.22 11.65 -4.87
C ASP A 142 -17.02 12.30 -5.55
N ARG A 143 -16.49 13.39 -4.99
CA ARG A 143 -15.21 13.98 -5.41
C ARG A 143 -14.03 13.00 -5.29
N LEU A 144 -13.98 12.21 -4.21
CA LEU A 144 -12.94 11.19 -4.04
C LEU A 144 -13.09 10.05 -5.05
N LYS A 145 -14.31 9.64 -5.38
CA LYS A 145 -14.58 8.64 -6.42
C LYS A 145 -14.14 9.14 -7.79
N GLU A 146 -14.44 10.39 -8.14
CA GLU A 146 -13.99 10.98 -9.41
C GLU A 146 -12.47 11.05 -9.50
N ARG A 147 -11.80 11.47 -8.42
CA ARG A 147 -10.34 11.49 -8.36
C ARG A 147 -9.73 10.09 -8.48
N LEU A 148 -10.34 9.08 -7.85
CA LEU A 148 -9.90 7.69 -7.96
C LEU A 148 -10.07 7.19 -9.39
N ALA A 149 -11.25 7.39 -9.99
CA ALA A 149 -11.50 6.99 -11.38
C ALA A 149 -10.53 7.66 -12.36
N GLY A 150 -10.23 8.96 -12.17
CA GLY A 150 -9.21 9.65 -12.95
C GLY A 150 -7.81 9.07 -12.77
N ALA A 151 -7.42 8.74 -11.53
CA ALA A 151 -6.12 8.12 -11.26
C ALA A 151 -6.02 6.68 -11.82
N GLU A 152 -7.11 5.92 -11.80
CA GLU A 152 -7.19 4.58 -12.40
C GLU A 152 -7.05 4.65 -13.92
N ALA A 153 -7.77 5.57 -14.58
CA ALA A 153 -7.65 5.80 -16.02
C ALA A 153 -6.23 6.23 -16.42
N GLU A 154 -5.59 7.10 -15.62
CA GLU A 154 -4.19 7.48 -15.83
C GLU A 154 -3.24 6.29 -15.69
N CYS A 155 -3.44 5.44 -14.67
CA CYS A 155 -2.65 4.24 -14.49
C CYS A 155 -2.79 3.28 -15.68
N ASP A 156 -4.01 3.11 -16.21
CA ASP A 156 -4.25 2.27 -17.38
C ASP A 156 -3.58 2.84 -18.63
N ARG A 157 -3.63 4.16 -18.84
CA ARG A 157 -2.91 4.83 -19.92
C ARG A 157 -1.40 4.61 -19.82
N LEU A 158 -0.81 4.85 -18.64
CA LEU A 158 0.62 4.66 -18.41
C LEU A 158 1.03 3.19 -18.59
N ARG A 159 0.18 2.22 -18.20
CA ARG A 159 0.44 0.80 -18.47
C ARG A 159 0.47 0.48 -19.95
N ALA A 160 -0.43 1.08 -20.75
CA ALA A 160 -0.43 0.92 -22.20
C ALA A 160 0.84 1.54 -22.82
N GLU A 161 1.20 2.77 -22.44
CA GLU A 161 2.43 3.43 -22.89
C GLU A 161 3.69 2.60 -22.56
N VAL A 162 3.77 2.02 -21.35
CA VAL A 162 4.88 1.13 -20.97
C VAL A 162 4.90 -0.16 -21.81
N ALA A 163 3.74 -0.70 -22.16
CA ALA A 163 3.67 -1.88 -23.01
C ALA A 163 4.14 -1.58 -24.44
N GLU A 164 3.72 -0.44 -25.00
CA GLU A 164 4.17 0.04 -26.31
C GLU A 164 5.68 0.28 -26.34
N LEU A 165 6.23 1.01 -25.35
CA LEU A 165 7.67 1.26 -25.26
C LEU A 165 8.49 -0.02 -25.12
N ARG A 166 7.98 -1.04 -24.42
CA ARG A 166 8.64 -2.35 -24.33
C ARG A 166 8.64 -3.07 -25.68
N GLN A 167 7.54 -2.96 -26.45
CA GLN A 167 7.46 -3.52 -27.79
C GLN A 167 8.43 -2.81 -28.74
N GLU A 168 8.51 -1.48 -28.70
CA GLU A 168 9.46 -0.70 -29.49
C GLU A 168 10.91 -1.03 -29.14
N LEU A 169 11.22 -1.12 -27.84
CA LEU A 169 12.55 -1.54 -27.37
C LEU A 169 12.91 -2.94 -27.91
N GLY A 170 11.99 -3.89 -27.84
CA GLY A 170 12.20 -5.23 -28.38
C GLY A 170 12.45 -5.21 -29.89
N ARG A 171 11.70 -4.39 -30.64
CA ARG A 171 11.92 -4.20 -32.08
C ARG A 171 13.32 -3.65 -32.38
N VAL A 172 13.73 -2.59 -31.68
CA VAL A 172 15.05 -1.97 -31.89
C VAL A 172 16.19 -2.93 -31.52
N GLN A 173 16.00 -3.75 -30.48
CA GLN A 173 16.97 -4.79 -30.12
C GLN A 173 17.15 -5.82 -31.24
N VAL A 174 16.05 -6.30 -31.82
CA VAL A 174 16.10 -7.23 -32.97
C VAL A 174 16.78 -6.58 -34.17
N GLU A 175 16.45 -5.32 -34.48
CA GLU A 175 17.10 -4.58 -35.57
C GLU A 175 18.61 -4.42 -35.34
N LEU A 176 19.03 -4.12 -34.10
CA LEU A 176 20.44 -4.01 -33.73
C LEU A 176 21.19 -5.35 -33.86
N GLU A 177 20.60 -6.44 -33.39
CA GLU A 177 21.16 -7.79 -33.52
C GLU A 177 21.31 -8.18 -34.99
N HIS A 178 20.31 -7.85 -35.81
CA HIS A 178 20.36 -8.07 -37.25
C HIS A 178 21.52 -7.29 -37.89
N ARG A 179 21.68 -6.00 -37.58
CA ARG A 179 22.82 -5.21 -38.09
C ARG A 179 24.16 -5.76 -37.67
N ARG A 180 24.30 -6.18 -36.41
CA ARG A 180 25.53 -6.85 -35.93
C ARG A 180 25.82 -8.14 -36.67
N SER A 181 24.79 -8.91 -37.02
CA SER A 181 24.97 -10.14 -37.81
C SER A 181 25.41 -9.85 -39.25
N GLU A 182 24.88 -8.77 -39.87
CA GLU A 182 25.31 -8.31 -41.19
C GLU A 182 26.76 -7.82 -41.17
N GLU A 183 27.15 -7.05 -40.15
CA GLU A 183 28.53 -6.59 -39.95
C GLU A 183 29.51 -7.75 -39.76
N ALA A 184 29.13 -8.76 -38.97
CA ALA A 184 29.94 -9.96 -38.77
C ALA A 184 30.12 -10.74 -40.07
N ALA A 185 29.04 -10.97 -40.82
CA ALA A 185 29.11 -11.64 -42.12
C ALA A 185 29.98 -10.87 -43.13
N ALA A 186 29.89 -9.54 -43.15
CA ALA A 186 30.74 -8.70 -43.99
C ALA A 186 32.23 -8.79 -43.59
N ALA A 187 32.52 -8.82 -42.30
CA ALA A 187 33.88 -9.01 -41.79
C ALA A 187 34.46 -10.37 -42.18
N GLU A 188 33.66 -11.44 -42.09
CA GLU A 188 34.05 -12.79 -42.54
C GLU A 188 34.35 -12.84 -44.04
N LEU A 189 33.52 -12.19 -44.87
CA LEU A 189 33.77 -12.08 -46.32
C LEU A 189 35.06 -11.33 -46.62
N CYS A 190 35.31 -10.21 -45.93
CA CYS A 190 36.57 -9.47 -46.06
C CYS A 190 37.77 -10.30 -45.65
N ALA A 191 37.68 -11.06 -44.55
CA ALA A 191 38.75 -11.96 -44.10
C ALA A 191 39.06 -13.04 -45.16
N ALA A 192 38.03 -13.67 -45.73
CA ALA A 192 38.19 -14.66 -46.80
C ALA A 192 38.83 -14.07 -48.06
N LEU A 193 38.46 -12.84 -48.45
CA LEU A 193 39.08 -12.15 -49.59
C LEU A 193 40.57 -11.83 -49.33
N ILE A 194 40.90 -11.38 -48.12
CA ILE A 194 42.30 -11.12 -47.73
C ILE A 194 43.12 -12.41 -47.79
N GLU A 195 42.57 -13.53 -47.32
CA GLU A 195 43.21 -14.84 -47.40
C GLU A 195 43.46 -15.26 -48.86
N GLN A 196 42.46 -15.13 -49.73
CA GLN A 196 42.59 -15.42 -51.16
C GLN A 196 43.65 -14.53 -51.84
N LEU A 197 43.67 -13.24 -51.52
CA LEU A 197 44.70 -12.33 -52.02
C LEU A 197 46.09 -12.72 -51.52
N GLY A 198 46.22 -13.17 -50.27
CA GLY A 198 47.46 -13.69 -49.71
C GLY A 198 47.96 -14.94 -50.45
N GLU A 199 47.06 -15.88 -50.77
CA GLU A 199 47.42 -17.06 -51.54
C GLU A 199 47.83 -16.73 -52.99
N LEU A 200 47.26 -15.68 -53.60
CA LEU A 200 47.68 -15.18 -54.93
C LEU A 200 49.04 -14.47 -54.93
N GLN A 201 49.49 -13.92 -53.80
CA GLN A 201 50.80 -13.25 -53.73
C GLN A 201 51.96 -14.22 -53.92
N ARG A 202 51.86 -15.46 -53.44
CA ARG A 202 52.91 -16.49 -53.60
C ARG A 202 53.28 -16.76 -55.07
N PRO A 203 52.34 -17.16 -55.95
CA PRO A 203 52.67 -17.40 -57.36
C PRO A 203 53.13 -16.12 -58.07
N LEU A 204 52.61 -14.95 -57.71
CA LEU A 204 53.05 -13.68 -58.28
C LEU A 204 54.53 -13.40 -57.96
N HIS A 205 54.95 -13.60 -56.70
CA HIS A 205 56.34 -13.47 -56.28
C HIS A 205 57.25 -14.51 -56.93
N GLU A 206 56.77 -15.73 -57.16
CA GLU A 206 57.51 -16.76 -57.89
C GLU A 206 57.73 -16.36 -59.35
N LEU A 207 56.70 -15.86 -60.05
CA LEU A 207 56.82 -15.34 -61.40
C LEU A 207 57.79 -14.16 -61.48
N GLN A 208 57.70 -13.22 -60.53
CA GLN A 208 58.62 -12.10 -60.43
C GLN A 208 60.06 -12.57 -60.24
N ARG A 209 60.30 -13.57 -59.38
CA ARG A 209 61.63 -14.16 -59.15
C ARG A 209 62.18 -14.82 -60.41
N ARG A 210 61.35 -15.52 -61.18
CA ARG A 210 61.74 -16.14 -62.46
C ARG A 210 62.08 -15.10 -63.52
N LEU A 211 61.34 -13.99 -63.57
CA LEU A 211 61.60 -12.88 -64.49
C LEU A 211 62.88 -12.08 -64.14
N HIS A 212 63.20 -11.96 -62.86
CA HIS A 212 64.39 -11.25 -62.38
C HIS A 212 65.60 -12.16 -62.10
N GLY A 213 65.43 -13.48 -62.20
CA GLY A 213 66.52 -14.44 -62.10
C GLY A 213 67.52 -14.24 -63.24
N PRO A 214 68.84 -14.40 -63.00
CA PRO A 214 69.85 -14.09 -63.99
C PRO A 214 69.59 -14.89 -65.28
N VAL A 215 69.49 -14.18 -66.40
CA VAL A 215 69.69 -14.76 -67.73
C VAL A 215 71.10 -15.32 -67.72
N MET A 216 71.25 -16.60 -67.41
CA MET A 216 72.48 -17.36 -67.63
C MET A 216 72.77 -17.28 -69.13
N ARG A 217 73.63 -16.32 -69.50
CA ARG A 217 74.40 -16.39 -70.73
C ARG A 217 75.38 -17.52 -70.53
N ASP A 218 75.01 -18.72 -70.95
CA ASP A 218 75.97 -19.77 -71.22
C ASP A 218 76.87 -19.27 -72.37
N VAL A 219 78.06 -18.80 -72.02
CA VAL A 219 79.15 -18.56 -72.95
C VAL A 219 80.01 -19.82 -72.94
N PRO A 220 80.05 -20.61 -74.04
CA PRO A 220 80.90 -21.78 -74.09
C PRO A 220 82.38 -21.38 -74.23
N ALA A 221 83.23 -22.23 -73.67
CA ALA A 221 84.69 -22.10 -73.52
C ALA A 221 85.46 -22.01 -74.85
#